data_AF-A0AAD6GES8-F1
#
_entry.id   AF-A0AAD6GES8-F1
#
_cell.length_a   1.000
_cell.length_b   1.000
_cell.length_c   1.000
_cell.angle_alpha   90.00
_cell.angle_beta   90.00
_cell.angle_gamma   90.00
#
_symmetry.space_group_name_H-M   'P 1'
#
loop_
_entity.id
_entity.type
_entity.pdbx_description
1 polymer ?
#
loop_
_entity_poly.entity_id
_entity_poly.type
_entity_poly.pdbx_seq_one_letter_code
_entity_poly.pdbx_strand_id
1 'polypeptide(L)'
;MRPAFLFLQRTSPTWTLPIRVGRHTNATSKLDSICTRCPQQRRQFTKARELNQGLLDVDNPAKLVRVNQKHGPGLIILALIPIIAFGLGTWQVKRLDEKTKMVAKFEDRLVRPPLPLPPRIDPEAIADFDYRRVYATGHFRHDKEMLIGPRMLEGEDGFMVVTPLERADGQSTVLVNRGWISRKMADQKDRPESLLEGEVTVEGLLREPWKKNMFTPENKPLEGKFYFPDIEQMAELSGSQPVWIESTMVPDLLESYDRLAKGMPIGRAAEVNLRNNHAQYIFTWYGLSLATSIMMWMLIRKKPNEALRRVRQNKNW
;
A
#
# COMPACT_ATOMS: atom_id res chain seq x y z
N MET A 1 -4.32 -19.63 51.48
CA MET A 1 -3.92 -18.35 52.11
C MET A 1 -3.89 -17.26 51.05
N ARG A 2 -4.18 -16.03 51.47
CA ARG A 2 -4.58 -14.85 50.68
C ARG A 2 -3.63 -14.41 49.53
N PRO A 3 -4.16 -13.64 48.55
CA PRO A 3 -3.47 -13.17 47.34
C PRO A 3 -2.84 -11.77 47.50
N ALA A 4 -1.99 -11.34 46.58
CA ALA A 4 -1.64 -9.92 46.43
C ALA A 4 -1.22 -9.56 44.98
N PHE A 5 -1.91 -8.54 44.49
CA PHE A 5 -1.72 -7.75 43.27
C PHE A 5 -0.34 -7.09 43.15
N LEU A 6 -0.06 -6.57 41.93
CA LEU A 6 0.71 -5.37 41.52
C LEU A 6 1.74 -5.75 40.44
N PHE A 7 2.10 -4.94 39.45
CA PHE A 7 1.55 -3.77 38.75
C PHE A 7 2.53 -3.54 37.57
N LEU A 8 2.09 -2.86 36.51
CA LEU A 8 2.99 -2.37 35.44
C LEU A 8 4.11 -1.49 36.00
N GLN A 9 5.31 -1.55 35.41
CA GLN A 9 5.96 -0.34 34.88
C GLN A 9 7.24 -0.63 34.07
N ARG A 10 7.27 0.03 32.91
CA ARG A 10 8.35 0.11 31.92
C ARG A 10 9.27 1.25 32.34
N THR A 11 10.57 1.00 32.39
CA THR A 11 11.61 1.96 32.77
C THR A 11 11.94 2.90 31.60
N SER A 12 12.13 4.18 31.91
CA SER A 12 12.76 5.21 31.07
C SER A 12 13.88 5.85 31.87
N PRO A 13 15.07 6.10 31.30
CA PRO A 13 16.19 6.65 32.07
C PRO A 13 16.11 8.17 32.18
N THR A 14 16.35 8.62 33.40
CA THR A 14 16.57 9.99 33.86
C THR A 14 17.96 10.49 33.51
N TRP A 15 18.08 11.77 33.16
CA TRP A 15 19.31 12.56 33.36
C TRP A 15 18.99 13.82 34.14
N THR A 16 19.65 13.92 35.29
CA THR A 16 19.58 14.96 36.32
C THR A 16 20.46 16.16 35.98
N LEU A 17 20.05 17.37 36.38
CA LEU A 17 20.95 18.49 36.65
C LEU A 17 20.54 19.24 37.93
N PRO A 18 21.50 19.82 38.67
CA PRO A 18 21.32 20.25 40.06
C PRO A 18 20.86 21.71 40.21
N ILE A 19 20.33 21.99 41.40
CA ILE A 19 19.94 23.33 41.89
C ILE A 19 21.18 24.06 42.42
N ARG A 20 21.32 25.37 42.12
CA ARG A 20 22.11 26.31 42.95
C ARG A 20 21.43 27.67 43.04
N VAL A 21 21.21 28.11 44.27
CA VAL A 21 20.68 29.42 44.69
C VAL A 21 21.80 30.46 44.75
N GLY A 22 21.55 31.73 44.40
CA GLY A 22 22.50 32.81 44.67
C GLY A 22 22.16 34.21 44.12
N ARG A 23 21.48 35.02 44.96
CA ARG A 23 21.71 36.43 45.35
C ARG A 23 21.93 37.57 44.31
N HIS A 24 21.21 38.68 44.56
CA HIS A 24 21.34 40.03 43.99
C HIS A 24 22.75 40.63 43.97
N THR A 25 23.09 41.38 42.90
CA THR A 25 23.78 42.70 42.92
C THR A 25 23.49 43.51 41.65
N ASN A 26 23.38 44.83 41.80
CA ASN A 26 23.33 45.83 40.72
C ASN A 26 24.73 46.04 40.12
N ALA A 27 24.86 46.16 38.79
CA ALA A 27 25.87 47.00 38.14
C ALA A 27 25.57 47.20 36.64
N THR A 28 25.79 48.43 36.21
CA THR A 28 25.71 49.02 34.88
C THR A 28 26.61 48.38 33.81
N SER A 29 26.15 48.33 32.56
CA SER A 29 27.02 48.57 31.40
C SER A 29 26.25 49.00 30.15
N LYS A 30 26.82 50.02 29.49
CA LYS A 30 26.48 50.58 28.19
C LYS A 30 26.41 49.51 27.11
N LEU A 31 25.47 49.68 26.17
CA LEU A 31 25.64 49.20 24.80
C LEU A 31 25.37 50.36 23.84
N ASP A 32 26.46 50.83 23.24
CA ASP A 32 26.48 51.75 22.12
C ASP A 32 26.02 51.05 20.83
N SER A 33 25.44 51.90 19.98
CA SER A 33 25.13 51.80 18.55
C SER A 33 25.75 50.67 17.71
N ILE A 34 24.95 50.11 16.80
CA ILE A 34 25.15 50.22 15.33
C ILE A 34 23.77 50.03 14.68
N CYS A 35 23.16 51.14 14.24
CA CYS A 35 22.01 51.15 13.33
C CYS A 35 22.45 51.94 12.09
N THR A 36 23.13 51.26 11.17
CA THR A 36 23.54 51.84 9.89
C THR A 36 22.50 51.52 8.83
N ARG A 37 21.89 52.60 8.30
CA ARG A 37 20.88 52.70 7.21
C ARG A 37 19.42 52.81 7.66
N CYS A 38 19.10 53.95 8.26
CA CYS A 38 17.76 54.53 8.17
C CYS A 38 17.93 55.97 7.61
N PRO A 39 17.43 56.31 6.42
CA PRO A 39 17.49 57.68 5.92
C PRO A 39 16.44 58.52 6.68
N GLN A 40 16.90 59.25 7.70
CA GLN A 40 16.12 60.31 8.34
C GLN A 40 15.95 61.48 7.37
N GLN A 41 14.75 61.62 6.81
CA GLN A 41 14.34 62.87 6.19
C GLN A 41 13.91 63.83 7.31
N ARG A 42 14.84 64.69 7.75
CA ARG A 42 14.52 65.87 8.58
C ARG A 42 13.54 66.74 7.78
N ARG A 43 12.29 66.86 8.24
CA ARG A 43 11.45 68.01 7.92
C ARG A 43 11.42 68.93 9.14
N GLN A 44 12.06 70.09 8.97
CA GLN A 44 11.95 71.21 9.91
C GLN A 44 10.48 71.63 10.03
N PHE A 45 9.97 71.67 11.24
CA PHE A 45 8.76 72.44 11.56
C PHE A 45 9.19 73.87 11.84
N THR A 46 9.09 74.73 10.83
CA THR A 46 9.03 76.18 11.01
C THR A 46 7.59 76.64 10.88
N LYS A 47 7.11 77.15 12.00
CA LYS A 47 5.92 77.95 12.28
C LYS A 47 5.62 78.98 11.17
N ALA A 48 4.38 79.01 10.68
CA ALA A 48 3.50 80.19 10.69
C ALA A 48 2.26 79.94 9.83
N ARG A 49 1.12 80.23 10.44
CA ARG A 49 -0.24 80.17 9.92
C ARG A 49 -0.48 81.47 9.15
N GLU A 50 -0.69 81.37 7.84
CA GLU A 50 -1.43 82.39 7.09
C GLU A 50 -2.69 81.75 6.51
N LEU A 51 -3.83 82.25 6.97
CA LEU A 51 -5.12 82.02 6.35
C LEU A 51 -5.10 82.68 4.97
N ASN A 52 -5.40 81.93 3.93
CA ASN A 52 -6.14 82.48 2.81
C ASN A 52 -7.26 81.53 2.41
N GLN A 53 -8.45 82.10 2.36
CA GLN A 53 -9.70 81.48 1.93
C GLN A 53 -9.56 80.95 0.51
N GLY A 54 -9.98 79.71 0.30
CA GLY A 54 -10.10 79.11 -1.02
C GLY A 54 -10.87 77.82 -0.92
N LEU A 55 -12.19 77.91 -1.09
CA LEU A 55 -13.11 76.87 -1.53
C LEU A 55 -13.03 75.51 -0.79
N LEU A 56 -14.02 75.26 0.06
CA LEU A 56 -14.46 73.89 0.37
C LEU A 56 -14.84 73.22 -0.96
N ASP A 57 -13.88 72.54 -1.59
CA ASP A 57 -14.10 71.65 -2.72
C ASP A 57 -14.77 70.37 -2.20
N VAL A 58 -16.04 70.49 -1.83
CA VAL A 58 -16.89 69.42 -1.27
C VAL A 58 -17.63 68.66 -2.38
N ASP A 59 -17.52 69.09 -3.63
CA ASP A 59 -18.32 68.57 -4.74
C ASP A 59 -17.50 67.84 -5.81
N ASN A 60 -16.48 67.06 -5.41
CA ASN A 60 -15.85 66.15 -6.36
C ASN A 60 -16.74 64.89 -6.50
N PRO A 61 -17.41 64.67 -7.66
CA PRO A 61 -18.31 63.53 -7.80
C PRO A 61 -17.53 62.23 -7.65
N ALA A 62 -18.00 61.35 -6.76
CA ALA A 62 -17.38 60.06 -6.53
C ALA A 62 -17.23 59.30 -7.86
N LYS A 63 -16.00 59.20 -8.37
CA LYS A 63 -15.70 58.49 -9.62
C LYS A 63 -15.92 57.00 -9.37
N LEU A 64 -17.01 56.45 -9.88
CA LEU A 64 -17.34 55.01 -9.79
C LEU A 64 -16.33 54.21 -10.63
N VAL A 65 -15.20 53.84 -10.03
CA VAL A 65 -14.28 52.88 -10.64
C VAL A 65 -14.89 51.49 -10.48
N ARG A 66 -15.42 50.91 -11.57
CA ARG A 66 -15.70 49.46 -11.62
C ARG A 66 -14.38 48.73 -11.43
N VAL A 67 -14.13 48.27 -10.21
CA VAL A 67 -13.08 47.29 -9.95
C VAL A 67 -13.51 46.02 -10.68
N ASN A 68 -13.00 45.82 -11.89
CA ASN A 68 -13.16 44.57 -12.60
C ASN A 68 -12.43 43.52 -11.76
N GLN A 69 -13.17 42.63 -11.09
CA GLN A 69 -12.56 41.55 -10.32
C GLN A 69 -11.90 40.60 -11.31
N LYS A 70 -10.63 40.84 -11.64
CA LYS A 70 -9.86 39.89 -12.43
C LYS A 70 -9.68 38.65 -11.55
N HIS A 71 -10.26 37.53 -11.96
CA HIS A 71 -10.01 36.24 -11.34
C HIS A 71 -8.51 35.96 -11.40
N GLY A 72 -7.85 35.94 -10.24
CA GLY A 72 -6.42 35.64 -10.17
C GLY A 72 -6.13 34.17 -10.50
N PRO A 73 -4.86 33.81 -10.78
CA PRO A 73 -4.46 32.44 -11.10
C PRO A 73 -4.84 31.41 -10.02
N GLY A 74 -5.02 31.84 -8.77
CA GLY A 74 -5.49 30.98 -7.67
C GLY A 74 -6.89 30.39 -7.87
N LEU A 75 -7.80 31.07 -8.57
CA LEU A 75 -9.13 30.52 -8.88
C LEU A 75 -9.05 29.42 -9.93
N ILE A 76 -8.12 29.53 -10.88
CA ILE A 76 -7.88 28.49 -11.89
C ILE A 76 -7.34 27.23 -11.21
N ILE A 77 -6.34 27.37 -10.34
CA ILE A 77 -5.77 26.25 -9.57
C ILE A 77 -6.86 25.57 -8.74
N LEU A 78 -7.71 26.37 -8.08
CA LEU A 78 -8.82 25.83 -7.29
C LEU A 78 -9.84 25.08 -8.15
N ALA A 79 -10.12 25.55 -9.36
CA ALA A 79 -11.04 24.90 -10.29
C ALA A 79 -10.50 23.59 -10.88
N LEU A 80 -9.18 23.42 -10.94
CA LEU A 80 -8.58 22.17 -11.43
C LEU A 80 -8.79 21.00 -10.45
N ILE A 81 -8.83 21.28 -9.14
CA ILE A 81 -8.98 20.24 -8.11
C ILE A 81 -10.24 19.36 -8.31
N PRO A 82 -11.46 19.91 -8.42
CA PRO A 82 -12.66 19.09 -8.61
C PRO A 82 -12.65 18.33 -9.95
N ILE A 83 -12.05 18.90 -11.00
CA ILE A 83 -11.94 18.28 -12.33
C ILE A 83 -11.02 17.06 -12.27
N ILE A 84 -9.83 17.22 -11.68
CA ILE A 84 -8.87 16.11 -11.52
C ILE A 84 -9.48 15.04 -10.62
N ALA A 85 -10.09 15.41 -9.50
CA ALA A 85 -10.75 14.47 -8.60
C ALA A 85 -11.88 13.68 -9.29
N PHE A 86 -12.67 14.33 -10.15
CA PHE A 86 -13.70 13.65 -10.95
C PHE A 86 -13.10 12.67 -11.98
N GLY A 87 -12.01 13.09 -12.65
CA GLY A 87 -11.27 12.23 -13.57
C GLY A 87 -10.70 11.00 -12.87
N LEU A 88 -10.10 11.18 -11.68
CA LEU A 88 -9.62 10.08 -10.85
C LEU A 88 -10.75 9.18 -10.38
N GLY A 89 -11.90 9.72 -9.96
CA GLY A 89 -13.09 8.93 -9.61
C GLY A 89 -13.56 8.05 -10.76
N THR A 90 -13.63 8.63 -11.97
CA THR A 90 -14.05 7.90 -13.19
C THR A 90 -13.04 6.82 -13.57
N TRP A 91 -11.74 7.10 -13.45
CA TRP A 91 -10.71 6.09 -13.64
C TRP A 91 -10.84 4.93 -12.63
N GLN A 92 -11.17 5.22 -11.38
CA GLN A 92 -11.41 4.19 -10.35
C GLN A 92 -12.63 3.32 -10.67
N VAL A 93 -13.71 3.89 -11.22
CA VAL A 93 -14.88 3.12 -11.69
C VAL A 93 -14.47 2.14 -12.79
N LYS A 94 -13.75 2.62 -13.81
CA LYS A 94 -13.24 1.77 -14.88
C LYS A 94 -12.34 0.66 -14.34
N ARG A 95 -11.45 1.01 -13.41
CA ARG A 95 -10.51 0.06 -12.83
C ARG A 95 -11.21 -0.99 -11.96
N LEU A 96 -12.27 -0.59 -11.24
CA LEU A 96 -13.12 -1.49 -10.48
C LEU A 96 -13.80 -2.52 -11.40
N ASP A 97 -14.37 -2.08 -12.52
CA ASP A 97 -15.03 -2.96 -13.50
C ASP A 97 -14.04 -3.97 -14.10
N GLU A 98 -12.87 -3.51 -14.55
CA GLU A 98 -11.79 -4.38 -15.04
C GLU A 98 -11.40 -5.44 -14.01
N LYS A 99 -11.19 -5.03 -12.75
CA LYS A 99 -10.83 -5.94 -11.64
C LYS A 99 -11.94 -6.93 -11.34
N THR A 100 -13.19 -6.49 -11.32
CA THR A 100 -14.34 -7.35 -11.03
C THR A 100 -14.53 -8.40 -12.12
N LYS A 101 -14.38 -8.02 -13.39
CA LYS A 101 -14.42 -8.97 -14.53
C LYS A 101 -13.31 -10.02 -14.47
N MET A 102 -12.10 -9.63 -14.08
CA MET A 102 -10.99 -10.57 -13.88
C MET A 102 -11.28 -11.56 -12.74
N VAL A 103 -11.79 -11.08 -11.60
CA VAL A 103 -12.18 -11.94 -10.46
C VAL A 103 -13.27 -12.91 -10.89
N ALA A 104 -14.33 -12.44 -11.51
CA ALA A 104 -15.43 -13.28 -11.99
C ALA A 104 -14.96 -14.36 -12.97
N LYS A 105 -14.00 -14.04 -13.86
CA LYS A 105 -13.38 -15.01 -14.77
C LYS A 105 -12.66 -16.13 -14.02
N PHE A 106 -11.96 -15.82 -12.91
CA PHE A 106 -11.28 -16.82 -12.11
C PHE A 106 -12.24 -17.63 -11.25
N GLU A 107 -13.25 -16.99 -10.65
CA GLU A 107 -14.29 -17.69 -9.89
C GLU A 107 -15.06 -18.70 -10.76
N ASP A 108 -15.41 -18.32 -12.00
CA ASP A 108 -16.03 -19.23 -12.97
C ASP A 108 -15.15 -20.45 -13.30
N ARG A 109 -13.82 -20.30 -13.31
CA ARG A 109 -12.89 -21.42 -13.52
C ARG A 109 -12.76 -22.33 -12.30
N LEU A 110 -12.87 -21.77 -11.09
CA LEU A 110 -12.78 -22.50 -9.84
C LEU A 110 -14.00 -23.41 -9.59
N VAL A 111 -15.21 -22.96 -9.97
CA VAL A 111 -16.43 -23.76 -9.76
C VAL A 111 -16.56 -24.94 -10.72
N ARG A 112 -15.81 -24.94 -11.83
CA ARG A 112 -15.83 -26.05 -12.79
C ARG A 112 -15.19 -27.32 -12.19
N PRO A 113 -15.67 -28.52 -12.58
CA PRO A 113 -15.10 -29.78 -12.11
C PRO A 113 -13.61 -29.88 -12.48
N PRO A 114 -12.73 -30.47 -11.64
CA PRO A 114 -11.31 -30.63 -11.95
C PRO A 114 -11.08 -31.31 -13.31
N LEU A 115 -10.10 -30.83 -14.08
CA LEU A 115 -9.68 -31.50 -15.32
C LEU A 115 -8.51 -32.45 -15.07
N PRO A 116 -8.46 -33.61 -15.73
CA PRO A 116 -7.25 -34.41 -15.77
C PRO A 116 -6.15 -33.62 -16.46
N LEU A 117 -4.96 -33.60 -15.88
CA LEU A 117 -3.82 -32.92 -16.46
C LEU A 117 -3.25 -33.75 -17.63
N PRO A 118 -3.13 -33.20 -18.86
CA PRO A 118 -2.65 -33.95 -20.01
C PRO A 118 -1.15 -34.31 -19.88
N PRO A 119 -0.64 -35.37 -20.54
CA PRO A 119 0.77 -35.78 -20.46
C PRO A 119 1.80 -34.77 -20.92
N ARG A 120 1.48 -34.01 -21.96
CA ARG A 120 2.33 -32.90 -22.42
C ARG A 120 1.51 -31.63 -22.33
N ILE A 121 2.09 -30.63 -21.69
CA ILE A 121 1.47 -29.33 -21.50
C ILE A 121 2.36 -28.32 -22.20
N ASP A 122 1.75 -27.53 -23.07
CA ASP A 122 2.39 -26.36 -23.63
C ASP A 122 2.46 -25.27 -22.55
N PRO A 123 3.66 -24.80 -22.15
CA PRO A 123 3.80 -23.75 -21.16
C PRO A 123 3.08 -22.45 -21.56
N GLU A 124 2.96 -22.16 -22.86
CA GLU A 124 2.29 -20.95 -23.34
C GLU A 124 0.77 -20.99 -23.07
N ALA A 125 0.18 -22.18 -23.10
CA ALA A 125 -1.24 -22.37 -22.81
C ALA A 125 -1.58 -22.21 -21.32
N ILE A 126 -0.61 -22.34 -20.40
CA ILE A 126 -0.86 -22.33 -18.94
C ILE A 126 -1.55 -21.03 -18.49
N ALA A 127 -1.13 -19.89 -19.04
CA ALA A 127 -1.70 -18.58 -18.72
C ALA A 127 -3.21 -18.51 -19.03
N ASP A 128 -3.65 -19.20 -20.09
CA ASP A 128 -5.06 -19.27 -20.45
C ASP A 128 -5.88 -20.14 -19.50
N PHE A 129 -5.24 -21.00 -18.71
CA PHE A 129 -5.87 -21.87 -17.71
C PHE A 129 -5.58 -21.43 -16.26
N ASP A 130 -5.13 -20.20 -16.03
CA ASP A 130 -4.94 -19.66 -14.68
C ASP A 130 -6.22 -19.77 -13.82
N TYR A 131 -6.07 -20.19 -12.56
CA TYR A 131 -7.13 -20.57 -11.62
C TYR A 131 -8.00 -21.78 -12.04
N ARG A 132 -7.56 -22.60 -13.01
CA ARG A 132 -8.26 -23.83 -13.36
C ARG A 132 -7.93 -24.94 -12.37
N ARG A 133 -8.98 -25.58 -11.82
CA ARG A 133 -8.82 -26.83 -11.04
C ARG A 133 -8.38 -27.97 -11.94
N VAL A 134 -7.32 -28.66 -11.54
CA VAL A 134 -6.74 -29.82 -12.22
C VAL A 134 -6.44 -30.92 -11.21
N TYR A 135 -6.34 -32.15 -11.69
CA TYR A 135 -5.82 -33.26 -10.90
C TYR A 135 -4.78 -34.05 -11.68
N ALA A 136 -3.82 -34.60 -10.95
CA ALA A 136 -2.77 -35.45 -11.49
C ALA A 136 -2.50 -36.61 -10.52
N THR A 137 -2.28 -37.80 -11.07
CA THR A 137 -2.01 -39.02 -10.31
C THR A 137 -0.58 -39.49 -10.58
N GLY A 138 0.15 -39.88 -9.53
CA GLY A 138 1.55 -40.27 -9.64
C GLY A 138 2.21 -40.52 -8.30
N HIS A 139 3.53 -40.59 -8.30
CA HIS A 139 4.38 -40.78 -7.12
C HIS A 139 5.19 -39.52 -6.85
N PHE A 140 5.27 -39.12 -5.58
CA PHE A 140 6.10 -37.97 -5.21
C PHE A 140 7.59 -38.34 -5.19
N ARG A 141 8.38 -37.52 -5.87
CA ARG A 141 9.84 -37.59 -5.86
C ARG A 141 10.42 -36.80 -4.69
N HIS A 142 10.33 -37.37 -3.49
CA HIS A 142 10.83 -36.75 -2.26
C HIS A 142 12.35 -36.52 -2.29
N ASP A 143 13.10 -37.28 -3.11
CA ASP A 143 14.54 -37.09 -3.38
C ASP A 143 14.85 -35.72 -4.02
N LYS A 144 13.87 -35.13 -4.71
CA LYS A 144 13.98 -33.85 -5.41
C LYS A 144 13.07 -32.77 -4.84
N GLU A 145 12.69 -32.92 -3.58
CA GLU A 145 11.90 -31.91 -2.88
C GLU A 145 12.69 -30.61 -2.71
N MET A 146 12.02 -29.48 -2.92
CA MET A 146 12.59 -28.15 -2.85
C MET A 146 11.79 -27.29 -1.87
N LEU A 147 12.48 -26.56 -1.00
CA LEU A 147 11.87 -25.68 -0.01
C LEU A 147 12.03 -24.22 -0.42
N ILE A 148 10.90 -23.52 -0.56
CA ILE A 148 10.88 -22.09 -0.87
C ILE A 148 10.61 -21.29 0.41
N GLY A 149 11.56 -20.46 0.83
CA GLY A 149 11.40 -19.66 2.04
C GLY A 149 12.46 -18.60 2.26
N PRO A 150 12.38 -17.86 3.38
CA PRO A 150 11.39 -18.01 4.45
C PRO A 150 9.98 -17.54 4.04
N ARG A 151 8.93 -18.19 4.58
CA ARG A 151 7.52 -17.81 4.44
C ARG A 151 6.82 -17.82 5.79
N MET A 152 6.09 -16.75 6.07
CA MET A 152 5.31 -16.64 7.30
C MET A 152 3.88 -17.15 7.08
N LEU A 153 3.38 -17.95 8.01
CA LEU A 153 1.97 -18.33 8.11
C LEU A 153 1.54 -18.15 9.57
N GLU A 154 0.52 -17.33 9.81
CA GLU A 154 -0.03 -17.07 11.16
C GLU A 154 0.99 -16.67 12.25
N GLY A 155 2.09 -16.02 11.85
CA GLY A 155 3.13 -15.58 12.78
C GLY A 155 4.24 -16.61 13.04
N GLU A 156 4.12 -17.83 12.50
CA GLU A 156 5.20 -18.79 12.45
C GLU A 156 5.97 -18.72 11.14
N ASP A 157 7.27 -19.01 11.20
CA ASP A 157 8.13 -19.05 10.04
C ASP A 157 8.30 -20.47 9.48
N GLY A 158 8.44 -20.56 8.17
CA GLY A 158 8.43 -21.84 7.50
C GLY A 158 8.80 -21.76 6.03
N PHE A 159 8.44 -22.81 5.31
CA PHE A 159 8.77 -23.02 3.90
C PHE A 159 7.54 -23.49 3.15
N MET A 160 7.49 -23.20 1.84
CA MET A 160 6.59 -23.94 0.96
C MET A 160 7.31 -25.13 0.37
N VAL A 161 6.67 -26.28 0.44
CA VAL A 161 7.20 -27.55 -0.05
C VAL A 161 6.78 -27.73 -1.49
N VAL A 162 7.77 -27.82 -2.37
CA VAL A 162 7.57 -28.17 -3.77
C VAL A 162 8.16 -29.54 -4.01
N THR A 163 7.32 -30.50 -4.39
CA THR A 163 7.74 -31.87 -4.66
C THR A 163 7.35 -32.21 -6.10
N PRO A 164 8.29 -32.66 -6.94
CA PRO A 164 7.95 -33.16 -8.26
C PRO A 164 7.05 -34.41 -8.15
N LEU A 165 5.98 -34.44 -8.93
CA LEU A 165 5.07 -35.58 -9.04
C LEU A 165 5.37 -36.31 -10.35
N GLU A 166 5.94 -37.50 -10.25
CA GLU A 166 6.20 -38.40 -11.36
C GLU A 166 4.93 -39.20 -11.67
N ARG A 167 4.35 -38.99 -12.84
CA ARG A 167 3.05 -39.56 -13.18
C ARG A 167 3.18 -40.96 -13.79
N ALA A 168 2.14 -41.78 -13.60
CA ALA A 168 2.11 -43.19 -13.99
C ALA A 168 2.42 -43.46 -15.48
N ASP A 169 2.20 -42.49 -16.37
CA ASP A 169 2.52 -42.61 -17.81
C ASP A 169 4.04 -42.64 -18.10
N GLY A 170 4.91 -42.41 -17.09
CA GLY A 170 6.37 -42.45 -17.19
C GLY A 170 7.02 -41.37 -18.06
N GLN A 171 6.23 -40.51 -18.69
CA GLN A 171 6.71 -39.51 -19.67
C GLN A 171 6.65 -38.07 -19.16
N SER A 172 6.18 -37.85 -17.93
CA SER A 172 5.76 -36.54 -17.48
C SER A 172 5.88 -36.40 -15.97
N THR A 173 6.74 -35.47 -15.54
CA THR A 173 6.84 -35.02 -14.15
C THR A 173 6.39 -33.57 -14.06
N VAL A 174 5.65 -33.19 -13.03
CA VAL A 174 5.14 -31.81 -12.82
C VAL A 174 5.50 -31.30 -11.44
N LEU A 175 5.65 -29.98 -11.27
CA LEU A 175 5.96 -29.38 -9.98
C LEU A 175 4.68 -29.16 -9.18
N VAL A 176 4.60 -29.79 -8.00
CA VAL A 176 3.48 -29.61 -7.09
C VAL A 176 3.93 -28.83 -5.87
N ASN A 177 3.38 -27.63 -5.69
CA ASN A 177 3.45 -26.92 -4.43
C ASN A 177 2.43 -27.54 -3.47
N ARG A 178 2.91 -28.35 -2.54
CA ARG A 178 2.09 -29.09 -1.57
C ARG A 178 1.55 -28.18 -0.46
N GLY A 179 2.16 -27.02 -0.26
CA GLY A 179 1.75 -26.07 0.75
C GLY A 179 2.85 -25.70 1.74
N TRP A 180 2.46 -25.06 2.83
CA TRP A 180 3.37 -24.53 3.84
C TRP A 180 3.67 -25.55 4.96
N ILE A 181 4.91 -25.55 5.44
CA ILE A 181 5.35 -26.28 6.64
C ILE A 181 6.13 -25.34 7.57
N SER A 182 6.08 -25.59 8.88
CA SER A 182 6.87 -24.88 9.88
C SER A 182 8.37 -25.14 9.68
N ARG A 183 9.23 -24.19 10.04
CA ARG A 183 10.71 -24.35 9.95
C ARG A 183 11.18 -25.60 10.69
N LYS A 184 10.54 -25.95 11.81
CA LYS A 184 10.89 -27.13 12.62
C LYS A 184 10.73 -28.45 11.86
N MET A 185 9.89 -28.46 10.82
CA MET A 185 9.61 -29.63 9.98
C MET A 185 10.35 -29.57 8.64
N ALA A 186 11.36 -28.70 8.49
CA ALA A 186 12.07 -28.53 7.23
C ALA A 186 12.81 -29.80 6.80
N ASP A 187 13.49 -30.48 7.72
CA ASP A 187 14.13 -31.78 7.45
C ASP A 187 13.04 -32.86 7.31
N GLN A 188 13.13 -33.65 6.24
CA GLN A 188 12.20 -34.74 5.97
C GLN A 188 12.15 -35.78 7.10
N LYS A 189 13.26 -35.96 7.83
CA LYS A 189 13.36 -36.88 8.97
C LYS A 189 12.41 -36.51 10.12
N ASP A 190 12.10 -35.23 10.26
CA ASP A 190 11.23 -34.72 11.32
C ASP A 190 9.74 -34.81 10.95
N ARG A 191 9.42 -35.20 9.70
CA ARG A 191 8.04 -35.28 9.17
C ARG A 191 7.80 -36.52 8.28
N PRO A 192 8.03 -37.74 8.78
CA PRO A 192 7.85 -38.96 8.00
C PRO A 192 6.43 -39.11 7.44
N GLU A 193 5.41 -38.66 8.17
CA GLU A 193 4.01 -38.70 7.73
C GLU A 193 3.74 -37.80 6.50
N SER A 194 4.61 -36.81 6.24
CA SER A 194 4.52 -35.99 5.04
C SER A 194 5.07 -36.68 3.79
N LEU A 195 5.86 -37.73 3.95
CA LEU A 195 6.52 -38.46 2.87
C LEU A 195 5.59 -39.57 2.38
N LEU A 196 4.52 -39.18 1.71
CA LEU A 196 3.54 -40.12 1.17
C LEU A 196 4.24 -41.08 0.20
N GLU A 197 4.20 -42.36 0.54
CA GLU A 197 4.69 -43.46 -0.29
C GLU A 197 3.55 -44.03 -1.15
N GLY A 198 3.86 -44.43 -2.38
CA GLY A 198 2.89 -44.97 -3.32
C GLY A 198 2.19 -43.92 -4.19
N GLU A 199 1.15 -44.37 -4.88
CA GLU A 199 0.41 -43.56 -5.84
C GLU A 199 -0.56 -42.61 -5.12
N VAL A 200 -0.47 -41.33 -5.45
CA VAL A 200 -1.30 -40.26 -4.90
C VAL A 200 -1.99 -39.49 -6.01
N THR A 201 -3.22 -39.06 -5.75
CA THR A 201 -3.93 -38.11 -6.63
C THR A 201 -3.88 -36.74 -5.98
N VAL A 202 -3.24 -35.79 -6.66
CA VAL A 202 -3.14 -34.40 -6.24
C VAL A 202 -4.21 -33.59 -6.96
N GLU A 203 -5.10 -32.96 -6.20
CA GLU A 203 -5.99 -31.90 -6.69
C GLU A 203 -5.38 -30.53 -6.40
N GLY A 204 -5.38 -29.66 -7.40
CA GLY A 204 -4.81 -28.33 -7.24
C GLY A 204 -5.28 -27.33 -8.29
N LEU A 205 -4.74 -26.12 -8.18
CA LEU A 205 -4.91 -25.06 -9.15
C LEU A 205 -3.70 -24.96 -10.06
N LEU A 206 -3.96 -24.90 -11.35
CA LEU A 206 -2.99 -24.40 -12.30
C LEU A 206 -2.91 -22.89 -12.15
N ARG A 207 -1.76 -22.39 -11.72
CA ARG A 207 -1.57 -20.98 -11.40
C ARG A 207 -0.15 -20.54 -11.68
N GLU A 208 0.01 -19.33 -12.21
CA GLU A 208 1.33 -18.70 -12.20
C GLU A 208 1.73 -18.33 -10.77
N PRO A 209 2.91 -18.76 -10.30
CA PRO A 209 3.37 -18.44 -8.97
C PRO A 209 3.86 -16.98 -8.90
N TRP A 210 4.06 -16.46 -7.69
CA TRP A 210 4.48 -15.07 -7.52
C TRP A 210 5.91 -14.84 -8.01
N LYS A 211 6.14 -13.67 -8.59
CA LYS A 211 7.45 -13.25 -9.09
C LYS A 211 8.28 -12.59 -7.99
N LYS A 212 9.60 -12.63 -8.12
CA LYS A 212 10.53 -11.94 -7.20
C LYS A 212 10.35 -10.42 -7.26
N ASN A 213 10.63 -9.76 -6.14
CA ASN A 213 10.74 -8.30 -6.08
C ASN A 213 12.22 -7.87 -6.02
N MET A 214 12.49 -6.56 -6.06
CA MET A 214 13.87 -6.03 -6.02
C MET A 214 14.66 -6.36 -4.74
N PHE A 215 14.00 -6.79 -3.68
CA PHE A 215 14.62 -7.13 -2.39
C PHE A 215 14.74 -8.63 -2.16
N THR A 216 14.22 -9.45 -3.08
CA THR A 216 14.28 -10.90 -2.98
C THR A 216 15.65 -11.36 -3.49
N PRO A 217 16.45 -12.08 -2.68
CA PRO A 217 17.72 -12.63 -3.16
C PRO A 217 17.53 -13.62 -4.32
N GLU A 218 18.59 -13.83 -5.10
CA GLU A 218 18.59 -14.89 -6.12
C GLU A 218 18.59 -16.27 -5.48
N ASN A 219 17.92 -17.22 -6.14
CA ASN A 219 17.94 -18.62 -5.75
C ASN A 219 19.36 -19.19 -5.81
N LYS A 220 19.65 -20.16 -4.94
CA LYS A 220 20.90 -20.91 -4.91
C LYS A 220 20.62 -22.42 -4.94
N PRO A 221 20.34 -22.97 -6.14
CA PRO A 221 19.94 -24.37 -6.29
C PRO A 221 20.95 -25.38 -5.74
N LEU A 222 22.25 -25.11 -5.91
CA LEU A 222 23.33 -25.98 -5.41
C LEU A 222 23.40 -26.05 -3.88
N GLU A 223 22.90 -25.02 -3.19
CA GLU A 223 22.79 -24.99 -1.72
C GLU A 223 21.38 -25.43 -1.25
N GLY A 224 20.47 -25.80 -2.16
CA GLY A 224 19.08 -26.13 -1.85
C GLY A 224 18.22 -24.95 -1.38
N LYS A 225 18.66 -23.70 -1.63
CA LYS A 225 17.98 -22.49 -1.13
C LYS A 225 17.18 -21.83 -2.24
N PHE A 226 15.85 -21.85 -2.10
CA PHE A 226 14.94 -21.14 -2.99
C PHE A 226 14.21 -20.05 -2.21
N TYR A 227 14.23 -18.82 -2.73
CA TYR A 227 13.55 -17.66 -2.15
C TYR A 227 12.25 -17.34 -2.90
N PHE A 228 12.19 -17.69 -4.18
CA PHE A 228 11.03 -17.53 -5.05
C PHE A 228 10.88 -18.74 -5.99
N PRO A 229 9.65 -19.00 -6.47
CA PRO A 229 9.34 -20.12 -7.36
C PRO A 229 9.76 -19.75 -8.79
N ASP A 230 10.96 -20.17 -9.16
CA ASP A 230 11.43 -20.12 -10.54
C ASP A 230 11.09 -21.44 -11.22
N ILE A 231 9.97 -21.46 -11.97
CA ILE A 231 9.41 -22.69 -12.53
C ILE A 231 10.42 -23.37 -13.45
N GLU A 232 11.07 -22.61 -14.33
CA GLU A 232 12.02 -23.13 -15.31
C GLU A 232 13.24 -23.74 -14.61
N GLN A 233 13.84 -23.01 -13.67
CA GLN A 233 14.99 -23.49 -12.91
C GLN A 233 14.66 -24.73 -12.07
N MET A 234 13.50 -24.75 -11.42
CA MET A 234 13.05 -25.88 -10.60
C MET A 234 12.72 -27.09 -11.47
N ALA A 235 12.13 -26.87 -12.65
CA ALA A 235 11.83 -27.91 -13.63
C ALA A 235 13.11 -28.53 -14.18
N GLU A 236 14.10 -27.73 -14.56
CA GLU A 236 15.41 -28.19 -15.04
C GLU A 236 16.14 -29.03 -13.98
N LEU A 237 16.20 -28.56 -12.73
CA LEU A 237 16.84 -29.29 -11.62
C LEU A 237 16.14 -30.63 -11.34
N SER A 238 14.81 -30.63 -11.41
CA SER A 238 14.01 -31.82 -11.12
C SER A 238 13.87 -32.79 -12.29
N GLY A 239 14.10 -32.35 -13.53
CA GLY A 239 13.73 -33.09 -14.74
C GLY A 239 12.21 -33.11 -14.94
N SER A 240 11.52 -32.06 -14.50
CA SER A 240 10.07 -31.88 -14.65
C SER A 240 9.74 -31.02 -15.85
N GLN A 241 8.47 -31.06 -16.27
CA GLN A 241 7.90 -30.02 -17.12
C GLN A 241 7.77 -28.72 -16.30
N PRO A 242 7.89 -27.54 -16.94
CA PRO A 242 7.71 -26.24 -16.28
C PRO A 242 6.22 -25.96 -16.02
N VAL A 243 5.60 -26.81 -15.22
CA VAL A 243 4.18 -26.78 -14.88
C VAL A 243 4.07 -26.72 -13.37
N TRP A 244 3.41 -25.67 -12.88
CA TRP A 244 3.22 -25.41 -11.46
C TRP A 244 1.77 -25.67 -11.03
N ILE A 245 1.60 -26.57 -10.07
CA ILE A 245 0.31 -26.90 -9.48
C ILE A 245 0.32 -26.50 -8.01
N GLU A 246 -0.59 -25.62 -7.60
CA GLU A 246 -0.81 -25.33 -6.17
C GLU A 246 -1.82 -26.32 -5.61
N SER A 247 -1.36 -27.23 -4.74
CA SER A 247 -2.25 -28.18 -4.05
C SER A 247 -3.29 -27.40 -3.24
N THR A 248 -4.55 -27.73 -3.48
CA THR A 248 -5.65 -27.10 -2.77
C THR A 248 -6.12 -27.94 -1.61
N MET A 249 -6.56 -27.27 -0.55
CA MET A 249 -7.11 -27.89 0.63
C MET A 249 -8.43 -27.20 0.98
N VAL A 250 -9.38 -27.96 1.53
CA VAL A 250 -10.57 -27.36 2.14
C VAL A 250 -10.14 -26.71 3.45
N PRO A 251 -10.40 -25.42 3.67
CA PRO A 251 -10.04 -24.76 4.92
C PRO A 251 -10.89 -25.32 6.06
N ASP A 252 -10.35 -26.30 6.78
CA ASP A 252 -10.85 -26.82 8.04
C ASP A 252 -9.80 -26.63 9.14
N LEU A 253 -10.20 -25.99 10.25
CA LEU A 253 -9.28 -25.68 11.33
C LEU A 253 -8.74 -26.96 11.98
N LEU A 254 -9.59 -27.95 12.21
CA LEU A 254 -9.18 -29.19 12.87
C LEU A 254 -8.19 -29.96 12.02
N GLU A 255 -8.47 -30.11 10.72
CA GLU A 255 -7.54 -30.72 9.77
C GLU A 255 -6.20 -29.95 9.69
N SER A 256 -6.24 -28.61 9.67
CA SER A 256 -5.01 -27.81 9.62
C SER A 256 -4.12 -28.02 10.86
N TYR A 257 -4.70 -28.09 12.06
CA TYR A 257 -3.97 -28.36 13.30
C TYR A 257 -3.37 -29.78 13.33
N ASP A 258 -4.12 -30.78 12.86
CA ASP A 258 -3.63 -32.16 12.76
C ASP A 258 -2.46 -32.26 11.78
N ARG A 259 -2.56 -31.60 10.61
CA ARG A 259 -1.48 -31.54 9.61
C ARG A 259 -0.23 -30.84 10.15
N LEU A 260 -0.40 -29.72 10.86
CA LEU A 260 0.70 -29.01 11.52
C LEU A 260 1.46 -29.92 12.49
N ALA A 261 0.74 -30.67 13.33
CA ALA A 261 1.33 -31.58 14.30
C ALA A 261 2.14 -32.71 13.63
N LYS A 262 1.67 -33.18 12.47
CA LYS A 262 2.30 -34.26 11.68
C LYS A 262 3.35 -33.78 10.67
N GLY A 263 3.60 -32.47 10.61
CA GLY A 263 4.49 -31.87 9.61
C GLY A 263 4.01 -32.04 8.16
N MET A 264 2.71 -32.29 7.97
CA MET A 264 2.10 -32.33 6.65
C MET A 264 1.94 -30.90 6.09
N PRO A 265 2.28 -30.67 4.81
CA PRO A 265 2.08 -29.37 4.17
C PRO A 265 0.61 -28.92 4.21
N ILE A 266 0.42 -27.64 4.49
CA ILE A 266 -0.88 -26.97 4.50
C ILE A 266 -1.08 -26.29 3.16
N GLY A 267 -1.94 -26.87 2.34
CA GLY A 267 -2.34 -26.29 1.05
C GLY A 267 -3.14 -25.00 1.23
N ARG A 268 -3.26 -24.21 0.16
CA ARG A 268 -4.13 -23.04 0.17
C ARG A 268 -5.57 -23.43 -0.14
N ALA A 269 -6.52 -22.66 0.37
CA ALA A 269 -7.90 -22.76 -0.10
C ALA A 269 -8.00 -22.40 -1.59
N ALA A 270 -8.89 -23.07 -2.32
CA ALA A 270 -9.18 -22.78 -3.71
C ALA A 270 -10.04 -21.50 -3.83
N GLU A 271 -9.44 -20.33 -3.56
CA GLU A 271 -10.13 -19.04 -3.55
C GLU A 271 -9.42 -17.98 -4.40
N VAL A 272 -10.19 -17.04 -4.95
CA VAL A 272 -9.65 -15.86 -5.66
C VAL A 272 -9.47 -14.71 -4.67
N ASN A 273 -8.33 -14.65 -4.01
CA ASN A 273 -8.04 -13.58 -3.05
C ASN A 273 -7.32 -12.40 -3.74
N LEU A 274 -8.07 -11.60 -4.50
CA LEU A 274 -7.58 -10.37 -5.16
C LEU A 274 -8.12 -9.14 -4.43
N ARG A 275 -7.22 -8.37 -3.80
CA ARG A 275 -7.60 -7.13 -3.11
C ARG A 275 -8.22 -6.12 -4.08
N ASN A 276 -9.43 -5.64 -3.77
CA ASN A 276 -10.18 -4.69 -4.58
C ASN A 276 -10.74 -3.54 -3.73
N ASN A 277 -9.94 -2.49 -3.54
CA ASN A 277 -10.33 -1.31 -2.75
C ASN A 277 -10.88 -0.17 -3.62
N HIS A 278 -11.08 -0.39 -4.92
CA HIS A 278 -11.43 0.67 -5.86
C HIS A 278 -12.77 1.34 -5.51
N ALA A 279 -13.75 0.59 -4.98
CA ALA A 279 -15.01 1.14 -4.48
C ALA A 279 -14.82 2.21 -3.40
N GLN A 280 -13.94 1.98 -2.42
CA GLN A 280 -13.64 2.97 -1.37
C GLN A 280 -13.03 4.23 -1.96
N TYR A 281 -12.12 4.10 -2.93
CA TYR A 281 -11.52 5.24 -3.61
C TYR A 281 -12.53 6.00 -4.47
N ILE A 282 -13.49 5.34 -5.11
CA ILE A 282 -14.57 6.01 -5.86
C ILE A 282 -15.31 7.00 -4.94
N PHE A 283 -15.71 6.57 -3.74
CA PHE A 283 -16.36 7.44 -2.76
C PHE A 283 -15.46 8.61 -2.34
N THR A 284 -14.17 8.34 -2.08
CA THR A 284 -13.21 9.40 -1.71
C THR A 284 -13.05 10.45 -2.80
N TRP A 285 -12.85 10.03 -4.06
CA TRP A 285 -12.59 10.96 -5.17
C TRP A 285 -13.82 11.75 -5.59
N TYR A 286 -15.00 11.12 -5.66
CA TYR A 286 -16.23 11.85 -5.93
C TYR A 286 -16.65 12.72 -4.75
N GLY A 287 -16.42 12.28 -3.51
CA GLY A 287 -16.63 13.10 -2.31
C GLY A 287 -15.75 14.36 -2.31
N LEU A 288 -14.46 14.22 -2.64
CA LEU A 288 -13.53 15.35 -2.77
C LEU A 288 -13.93 16.28 -3.92
N SER A 289 -14.31 15.73 -5.07
CA SER A 289 -14.78 16.50 -6.23
C SER A 289 -16.02 17.33 -5.86
N LEU A 290 -16.98 16.73 -5.17
CA LEU A 290 -18.19 17.41 -4.72
C LEU A 290 -17.88 18.52 -3.69
N ALA A 291 -17.12 18.21 -2.64
CA ALA A 291 -16.79 19.16 -1.58
C ALA A 291 -16.03 20.39 -2.13
N THR A 292 -15.05 20.16 -2.99
CA THR A 292 -14.25 21.24 -3.59
C THR A 292 -15.06 22.05 -4.61
N SER A 293 -16.00 21.43 -5.33
CA SER A 293 -16.95 22.12 -6.20
C SER A 293 -17.89 23.04 -5.40
N ILE A 294 -18.42 22.56 -4.26
CA ILE A 294 -19.25 23.35 -3.36
C ILE A 294 -18.45 24.53 -2.81
N MET A 295 -17.23 24.30 -2.34
CA MET A 295 -16.35 25.35 -1.84
C MET A 295 -16.06 26.41 -2.91
N MET A 296 -15.77 25.99 -4.16
CA MET A 296 -15.57 26.90 -5.27
C MET A 296 -16.82 27.72 -5.58
N TRP A 297 -17.99 27.08 -5.60
CA TRP A 297 -19.27 27.76 -5.81
C TRP A 297 -19.56 28.80 -4.72
N MET A 298 -19.30 28.47 -3.44
CA MET A 298 -19.44 29.40 -2.32
C MET A 298 -18.51 30.60 -2.46
N LEU A 299 -17.26 30.39 -2.90
CA LEU A 299 -16.28 31.45 -3.11
C LEU A 299 -16.69 32.39 -4.26
N ILE A 300 -17.21 31.85 -5.36
CA ILE A 300 -17.70 32.64 -6.50
C ILE A 300 -18.95 33.45 -6.12
N ARG A 301 -19.82 32.90 -5.27
CA ARG A 301 -21.04 33.59 -4.79
C ARG A 301 -20.79 34.58 -3.66
N LYS A 302 -19.61 34.57 -3.01
CA LYS A 302 -19.30 35.47 -1.91
C LYS A 302 -19.21 36.91 -2.43
N LYS A 303 -20.17 37.76 -2.02
CA LYS A 303 -20.16 39.19 -2.37
C LYS A 303 -18.88 39.84 -1.82
N PRO A 304 -18.19 40.71 -2.58
CA PRO A 304 -17.03 41.43 -2.06
C PRO A 304 -17.42 42.29 -0.86
N ASN A 305 -16.61 42.27 0.20
CA ASN A 305 -16.79 43.14 1.37
C ASN A 305 -16.79 44.61 0.93
N GLU A 306 -17.95 45.28 1.03
CA GLU A 306 -18.09 46.69 0.68
C GLU A 306 -17.14 47.61 1.46
N ALA A 307 -16.77 47.20 2.68
CA ALA A 307 -15.84 47.92 3.55
C ALA A 307 -14.45 48.13 2.92
N LEU A 308 -13.90 47.13 2.21
CA LEU A 308 -12.61 47.26 1.52
C LEU A 308 -12.67 48.18 0.29
N ARG A 309 -13.86 48.35 -0.29
CA ARG A 309 -14.10 49.24 -1.44
C ARG A 309 -14.06 50.71 -1.02
N ARG A 310 -14.59 51.04 0.16
CA ARG A 310 -14.59 52.42 0.71
C ARG A 310 -13.21 52.88 1.17
N VAL A 311 -12.40 52.00 1.77
CA VAL A 311 -11.06 52.38 2.28
C VAL A 311 -10.10 52.78 1.15
N ARG A 312 -10.25 52.22 -0.06
CA ARG A 312 -9.41 52.61 -1.22
C ARG A 312 -9.77 54.00 -1.79
N GLN A 313 -10.91 54.58 -1.41
CA GLN A 313 -11.34 55.90 -1.88
C GLN A 313 -10.62 57.06 -1.16
N ASN A 314 -10.05 56.84 0.03
CA ASN A 314 -9.52 57.91 0.86
C ASN A 314 -7.98 57.92 0.90
N LYS A 315 -7.34 58.01 -0.28
CA LYS A 315 -5.88 57.98 -0.41
C LYS A 315 -5.25 59.27 -0.95
N ASN A 316 -5.94 60.39 -0.80
CA ASN A 316 -5.37 61.72 -0.96
C ASN A 316 -5.53 62.45 0.38
N TRP A 317 -4.48 62.40 1.20
CA TRP A 317 -4.21 63.37 2.25
C TRP A 317 -2.87 64.03 1.92
#